data_AF-A0A968BWX8-F1
#
_entry.id   AF-A0A968BWX8-F1
#
_cell.length_a   1.000
_cell.length_b   1.000
_cell.length_c   1.000
_cell.angle_alpha   90.00
_cell.angle_beta   90.00
_cell.angle_gamma   90.00
#
_symmetry.space_group_name_H-M   'P 1'
#
loop_
_entity.id
_entity.type
_entity.pdbx_description
1 polymer ?
#
loop_
_entity_poly.entity_id
_entity_poly.type
_entity_poly.pdbx_seq_one_letter_code
_entity_poly.pdbx_strand_id
1 'polypeptide(L)' 'MKNRDAYLKSIRTAYPDLEIASAEFNSQGQNSDVVVVNGELIFRFPRYAHVLENLK' A
#
# COMPACT_ATOMS: atom_id res chain seq x y z
N MET A 1 -2.93 -1.66 -14.43
CA MET A 1 -3.58 -2.56 -13.47
C MET A 1 -2.63 -3.71 -13.04
N LYS A 2 -1.37 -3.43 -12.62
CA LYS A 2 -0.33 -4.48 -12.54
C LYS A 2 0.31 -4.77 -11.16
N ASN A 3 -0.08 -4.12 -10.06
CA ASN A 3 0.71 -4.22 -8.82
C ASN A 3 -0.04 -4.70 -7.56
N ARG A 4 -1.31 -5.14 -7.65
CA ARG A 4 -2.11 -5.52 -6.46
C ARG A 4 -1.44 -6.63 -5.62
N ASP A 5 -0.99 -7.69 -6.28
CA ASP A 5 -0.32 -8.81 -5.61
C ASP A 5 1.03 -8.42 -5.01
N ALA A 6 1.75 -7.49 -5.65
CA ALA A 6 3.01 -6.97 -5.15
C ALA A 6 2.83 -6.18 -3.85
N TYR A 7 1.77 -5.37 -3.75
CA TYR A 7 1.44 -4.64 -2.53
C TYR A 7 1.05 -5.59 -1.40
N LEU A 8 0.16 -6.55 -1.65
CA LEU A 8 -0.25 -7.52 -0.61
C LEU A 8 0.92 -8.39 -0.16
N LYS A 9 1.79 -8.82 -1.08
CA LYS A 9 3.01 -9.54 -0.73
C LYS A 9 3.92 -8.71 0.17
N SER A 10 4.13 -7.44 -0.18
CA SER A 10 4.97 -6.53 0.62
C SER A 10 4.40 -6.33 2.02
N ILE A 11 3.08 -6.17 2.15
CA ILE A 11 2.40 -6.04 3.45
C ILE A 11 2.58 -7.32 4.26
N ARG A 12 2.33 -8.50 3.69
CA ARG A 12 2.50 -9.79 4.39
C ARG A 12 3.95 -10.05 4.81
N THR A 13 4.93 -9.63 4.01
CA THR A 13 6.35 -9.78 4.36
C THR A 13 6.76 -8.85 5.49
N ALA A 14 6.26 -7.60 5.50
CA ALA A 14 6.58 -6.64 6.55
C ALA A 14 5.80 -6.87 7.85
N TYR A 15 4.57 -7.38 7.75
CA TYR A 15 3.63 -7.62 8.85
C TYR A 15 3.07 -9.04 8.76
N PRO A 16 3.87 -10.07 9.12
CA PRO A 16 3.47 -11.47 8.97
C PRO A 16 2.25 -11.86 9.83
N ASP A 17 2.07 -11.19 10.96
CA ASP A 17 0.95 -11.45 11.88
C ASP A 17 -0.31 -10.66 11.53
N LEU A 18 -0.27 -9.79 10.52
CA LEU A 18 -1.45 -9.05 10.07
C LEU A 18 -2.33 -9.94 9.19
N GLU A 19 -3.48 -10.33 9.72
CA GLU A 19 -4.52 -11.01 8.94
C GLU A 19 -5.16 -10.00 7.95
N ILE A 20 -5.13 -10.33 6.66
CA ILE A 20 -5.73 -9.51 5.60
C ILE A 20 -7.03 -10.18 5.15
N ALA A 21 -8.15 -9.72 5.70
CA ALA A 21 -9.50 -10.19 5.36
C ALA A 21 -10.07 -9.43 4.14
N SER A 22 -9.74 -8.15 3.98
CA SER A 22 -10.12 -7.36 2.80
C SER A 22 -9.02 -6.38 2.39
N ALA A 23 -8.98 -6.05 1.10
CA ALA A 23 -8.03 -5.07 0.56
C ALA A 23 -8.66 -4.27 -0.58
N GLU A 24 -8.75 -2.95 -0.39
CA GLU A 24 -9.23 -2.01 -1.39
C GLU A 24 -8.07 -1.22 -1.97
N PHE A 25 -7.96 -1.21 -3.30
CA PHE A 25 -6.87 -0.54 -4.01
C PHE A 25 -7.36 0.76 -4.61
N ASN A 26 -6.89 1.86 -4.04
CA ASN A 26 -7.15 3.19 -4.57
C ASN A 26 -5.91 3.73 -5.29
N SER A 27 -5.98 3.79 -6.61
CA SER A 27 -4.93 4.33 -7.48
C SER A 27 -5.16 5.78 -7.92
N GLN A 28 -6.19 6.45 -7.37
CA GLN A 28 -6.58 7.81 -7.76
C GLN A 28 -5.63 8.90 -7.23
N GLY A 29 -4.68 8.54 -6.36
CA GLY A 29 -3.61 9.45 -5.93
C GLY A 29 -2.58 9.72 -7.02
N GLN A 30 -2.07 10.95 -7.10
CA GLN A 30 -1.01 11.33 -8.05
C GLN A 30 0.36 10.74 -7.64
N ASN A 31 0.65 10.71 -6.34
CA ASN A 31 2.00 10.45 -5.83
C ASN A 31 2.19 9.08 -5.17
N SER A 32 1.09 8.39 -4.83
CA SER A 32 1.13 7.10 -4.16
C SER A 32 -0.03 6.22 -4.58
N ASP A 33 0.21 4.92 -4.61
CA ASP A 33 -0.85 3.93 -4.59
C ASP A 33 -1.27 3.68 -3.15
N VAL A 34 -2.58 3.64 -2.91
CA VAL A 34 -3.14 3.43 -1.57
C VAL A 34 -3.83 2.08 -1.53
N VAL A 35 -3.53 1.31 -0.47
CA VAL A 35 -4.21 0.06 -0.15
C VAL A 35 -4.85 0.21 1.22
N VAL A 36 -6.16 0.10 1.27
CA VAL A 36 -6.91 0.05 2.53
C VAL A 36 -7.13 -1.41 2.88
N VAL A 37 -6.54 -1.85 3.99
CA VAL A 37 -6.63 -3.23 4.49
C VAL A 37 -7.64 -3.27 5.63
N ASN A 38 -8.55 -4.24 5.57
CA ASN A 38 -9.59 -4.49 6.57
C ASN A 38 -10.50 -3.28 6.86
N GLY A 39 -10.55 -2.27 5.97
CA GLY A 39 -11.29 -1.03 6.17
C GLY A 39 -10.71 -0.07 7.23
N GLU A 40 -9.59 -0.44 7.86
CA GLU A 40 -9.06 0.28 9.03
C GLU A 40 -7.61 0.75 8.82
N LEU A 41 -6.81 -0.01 8.06
CA LEU A 41 -5.38 0.25 7.88
C LEU A 41 -5.10 0.83 6.50
N ILE A 42 -4.40 1.96 6.44
CA ILE A 42 -4.03 2.62 5.19
C ILE A 42 -2.55 2.42 4.91
N PHE A 43 -2.23 1.64 3.88
CA PHE A 43 -0.87 1.50 3.36
C PHE A 43 -0.69 2.41 2.14
N ARG A 44 0.38 3.21 2.17
CA ARG A 44 0.76 4.09 1.05
C ARG A 44 2.05 3.60 0.42
N PHE A 45 2.01 3.37 -0.87
CA PHE A 45 3.16 2.98 -1.68
C PHE A 45 3.54 4.17 -2.57
N PRO A 46 4.65 4.86 -2.28
CA PRO A 46 5.11 5.95 -3.12
C PRO A 46 5.43 5.45 -4.53
N ARG A 47 4.97 6.17 -5.55
CA ARG A 47 5.27 5.82 -6.95
C ARG A 47 6.69 6.22 -7.38
N TYR A 48 7.31 7.13 -6.65
CA TYR A 48 8.61 7.67 -6.95
C TYR A 48 9.46 7.78 -5.69
N ALA A 49 10.75 7.48 -5.82
CA ALA A 49 11.70 7.57 -4.72
C ALA A 49 11.80 8.99 -4.14
N HIS A 50 11.65 10.04 -4.95
CA HIS A 50 11.68 11.44 -4.49
C HIS A 50 10.52 11.84 -3.55
N VAL A 51 9.44 11.05 -3.52
CA VAL A 51 8.33 11.27 -2.57
C VAL A 51 8.78 10.91 -1.15
N LEU A 52 9.67 9.93 -1.01
CA LEU A 52 10.27 9.55 0.28
C LEU A 52 11.16 10.65 0.85
N GLU A 53 11.79 11.47 0.00
CA GLU A 53 12.64 12.59 0.41
C GLU A 53 11.85 13.75 1.03
N ASN A 54 10.53 13.80 0.79
CA ASN A 54 9.63 14.85 1.29
C ASN A 54 8.76 14.40 2.46
N LEU A 55 8.89 13.14 2.92
CA LEU A 55 8.31 12.68 4.19
C LEU A 55 9.23 13.11 5.34
N LYS A 56 9.09 14.36 5.77
CA LYS A 56 9.61 14.85 7.06
C LYS A 56 8.56 14.72 8.15
#